data_AF-A0A2A7API4-F1
#
_entry.id   AF-A0A2A7API4-F1
#
_cell.length_a   1.000
_cell.length_b   1.000
_cell.length_c   1.000
_cell.angle_alpha   90.00
_cell.angle_beta   90.00
_cell.angle_gamma   90.00
#
_symmetry.space_group_name_H-M   'P 1'
#
loop_
_entity.id
_entity.type
_entity.pdbx_description
1 polymer ?
#
loop_
_entity_poly.entity_id
_entity_poly.type
_entity_poly.pdbx_seq_one_letter_code
_entity_poly.pdbx_strand_id
1 'polypeptide(L)'
;MDWVMCLLPMAVCFVGVLLTVKISRNHKRVLAAAGVVLFLCVAFGSLVVYRVQKIAKPIRESDTLAVAEMNLNSFRGDVEMNDFQTNASTELYQALEEYLGKKIYLPCINQDTFDAGGQDVILQFGSDDEAKVWLAFYADSRICLVDGKKAYIFPNGKAVYQEIEEILASVSTHTAVTVTAIDEENDFLMAEEENGKLYAFHKISEKLQTKNGKQAKLEDLAVGDELTVLSDGRVLLSDPYQIENVYKIYTDGE
;
A
#
# COMPACT_ATOMS: atom_id res chain seq x y z
N MET A 1 -7.81 4.89 -19.27
CA MET A 1 -9.15 4.35 -19.57
C MET A 1 -9.42 4.30 -21.07
N ASP A 2 -8.77 5.16 -21.86
CA ASP A 2 -9.03 5.26 -23.31
C ASP A 2 -8.70 3.99 -24.12
N TRP A 3 -7.67 3.23 -23.76
CA TRP A 3 -7.20 2.12 -24.62
C TRP A 3 -8.10 0.86 -24.58
N VAL A 4 -8.68 0.51 -23.43
CA VAL A 4 -9.64 -0.62 -23.33
C VAL A 4 -10.93 -0.29 -24.08
N MET A 5 -11.35 0.97 -24.04
CA MET A 5 -12.49 1.49 -24.80
C MET A 5 -12.22 1.53 -26.30
N CYS A 6 -10.96 1.57 -26.76
CA CYS A 6 -10.61 1.42 -28.17
C CYS A 6 -10.65 -0.03 -28.67
N LEU A 7 -10.43 -1.01 -27.79
CA LEU A 7 -10.36 -2.42 -28.18
C LEU A 7 -11.75 -3.03 -28.48
N LEU A 8 -12.77 -2.67 -27.71
CA LEU A 8 -14.14 -3.19 -27.90
C LEU A 8 -14.75 -2.80 -29.27
N PRO A 9 -14.71 -1.53 -29.72
CA PRO A 9 -15.16 -1.15 -31.06
C PRO A 9 -14.37 -1.83 -32.18
N MET A 10 -13.05 -2.01 -32.00
CA MET A 10 -12.19 -2.68 -32.98
C MET A 10 -12.56 -4.16 -33.13
N ALA A 11 -12.86 -4.84 -32.02
CA ALA A 11 -13.35 -6.21 -32.05
C ALA A 11 -14.71 -6.31 -32.77
N VAL A 12 -15.64 -5.39 -32.49
CA VAL A 12 -16.96 -5.34 -33.14
C VAL A 12 -16.82 -5.08 -34.65
N CYS A 13 -15.97 -4.13 -35.05
CA CYS A 13 -15.68 -3.84 -36.45
C CYS A 13 -15.05 -5.04 -37.17
N PHE A 14 -14.08 -5.71 -36.54
CA PHE A 14 -13.41 -6.88 -37.10
C PHE A 14 -14.37 -8.05 -37.34
N VAL A 15 -15.27 -8.31 -36.38
CA VAL A 15 -16.34 -9.32 -36.54
C VAL A 15 -17.31 -8.92 -37.65
N GLY A 16 -17.70 -7.64 -37.72
CA GLY A 16 -18.57 -7.12 -38.79
C GLY A 16 -17.99 -7.32 -40.19
N VAL A 17 -16.69 -7.04 -40.37
CA VAL A 17 -15.98 -7.25 -41.64
C VAL A 17 -15.86 -8.73 -41.99
N LEU A 18 -15.55 -9.59 -41.02
CA LEU A 18 -15.48 -11.05 -41.24
C LEU A 18 -16.81 -11.65 -41.73
N LEU A 19 -17.93 -11.09 -41.28
CA LEU A 19 -19.26 -11.52 -41.69
C LEU A 19 -19.57 -11.11 -43.14
N THR A 20 -19.20 -9.90 -43.56
CA THR A 20 -19.51 -9.35 -44.90
C THR A 20 -18.58 -9.85 -46.00
N VAL A 21 -17.35 -10.22 -45.67
CA VAL A 21 -16.34 -10.66 -46.66
C VAL A 21 -16.70 -12.03 -47.26
N LYS A 22 -16.68 -12.14 -48.59
CA LYS A 22 -17.06 -13.35 -49.34
C LYS A 22 -15.88 -14.32 -49.49
N ILE A 23 -15.53 -14.99 -48.40
CA ILE A 23 -14.43 -15.99 -48.31
C ILE A 23 -14.98 -17.35 -47.83
N SER A 24 -14.26 -18.44 -48.15
CA SER A 24 -14.59 -19.80 -47.70
C SER A 24 -14.67 -19.91 -46.17
N ARG A 25 -15.55 -20.80 -45.67
CA ARG A 25 -15.83 -20.95 -44.24
C ARG A 25 -14.59 -21.35 -43.42
N ASN A 26 -13.69 -22.15 -43.99
CA ASN A 26 -12.45 -22.56 -43.33
C ASN A 26 -11.48 -21.38 -43.17
N HIS A 27 -11.32 -20.55 -44.21
CA HIS A 27 -10.48 -19.36 -44.13
C HIS A 27 -11.04 -18.32 -43.15
N LYS A 28 -12.37 -18.15 -43.07
CA LYS A 28 -13.00 -17.29 -42.05
C LYS A 28 -12.68 -17.75 -40.62
N ARG A 29 -12.68 -19.06 -40.35
CA ARG A 29 -12.31 -19.60 -39.02
C ARG A 29 -10.84 -19.33 -38.68
N VAL A 30 -9.93 -19.52 -39.64
CA VAL A 30 -8.50 -19.25 -39.44
C VAL A 30 -8.27 -17.75 -39.20
N LEU A 31 -8.90 -16.87 -39.99
CA LEU A 31 -8.82 -15.42 -39.79
C LEU A 31 -9.43 -14.98 -38.46
N ALA A 32 -10.54 -15.58 -38.04
CA ALA A 32 -11.13 -15.30 -36.74
C ALA A 32 -10.20 -15.72 -35.60
N ALA A 33 -9.60 -16.92 -35.67
CA ALA A 33 -8.63 -17.39 -34.68
C ALA A 33 -7.39 -16.51 -34.64
N ALA A 34 -6.81 -16.15 -35.80
CA ALA A 34 -5.68 -15.24 -35.89
C ALA A 34 -6.02 -13.84 -35.34
N GLY A 35 -7.23 -13.34 -35.64
CA GLY A 35 -7.73 -12.08 -35.11
C GLY A 35 -7.88 -12.09 -33.59
N VAL A 36 -8.39 -13.19 -33.02
CA VAL A 36 -8.49 -13.37 -31.56
C VAL A 36 -7.09 -13.40 -30.93
N VAL A 37 -6.15 -14.15 -31.50
CA VAL A 37 -4.76 -14.20 -31.01
C VAL A 37 -4.12 -12.81 -31.05
N LEU A 38 -4.28 -12.07 -32.16
CA LEU A 38 -3.74 -10.73 -32.29
C LEU A 38 -4.39 -9.76 -31.30
N PHE A 39 -5.70 -9.86 -31.09
CA PHE A 39 -6.41 -9.07 -30.10
C PHE A 39 -5.92 -9.35 -28.68
N LEU A 40 -5.71 -10.62 -28.33
CA LEU A 40 -5.13 -11.01 -27.05
C LEU A 40 -3.70 -10.46 -26.91
N CYS A 41 -2.86 -10.59 -27.94
CA CYS A 41 -1.49 -10.04 -27.92
C CYS A 41 -1.49 -8.53 -27.69
N VAL A 42 -2.38 -7.79 -28.37
CA VAL A 42 -2.52 -6.34 -28.16
C VAL A 42 -3.00 -6.06 -26.74
N ALA A 43 -4.05 -6.72 -26.26
CA ALA A 43 -4.60 -6.52 -24.92
C ALA A 43 -3.57 -6.81 -23.80
N PHE A 44 -2.85 -7.93 -23.90
CA PHE A 44 -1.76 -8.28 -22.98
C PHE A 44 -0.59 -7.30 -23.09
N GLY A 45 -0.17 -6.93 -24.30
CA GLY A 45 0.88 -5.94 -24.51
C GLY A 45 0.55 -4.60 -23.87
N SER A 46 -0.66 -4.09 -24.08
CA SER A 46 -1.13 -2.85 -23.46
C SER A 46 -1.25 -2.95 -21.94
N LEU A 47 -1.62 -4.13 -21.40
CA LEU A 47 -1.65 -4.34 -19.95
C LEU A 47 -0.24 -4.28 -19.35
N VAL A 48 0.74 -4.91 -20.01
CA VAL A 48 2.16 -4.85 -19.60
C VAL A 48 2.66 -3.41 -19.63
N VAL A 49 2.37 -2.66 -20.70
CA VAL A 49 2.75 -1.25 -20.80
C VAL A 49 2.10 -0.42 -19.70
N TYR A 50 0.81 -0.61 -19.42
CA TYR A 50 0.12 0.06 -18.33
C TYR A 50 0.79 -0.22 -16.98
N ARG A 51 1.03 -1.50 -16.64
CA ARG A 51 1.70 -1.88 -15.39
C ARG A 51 3.08 -1.25 -15.25
N VAL A 52 3.88 -1.28 -16.32
CA VAL A 52 5.21 -0.68 -16.30
C VAL A 52 5.12 0.82 -16.11
N GLN A 53 4.30 1.53 -16.89
CA GLN A 53 4.28 2.99 -16.89
C GLN A 53 3.55 3.62 -15.71
N LYS A 54 2.51 2.96 -15.18
CA LYS A 54 1.62 3.53 -14.15
C LYS A 54 1.86 2.98 -12.76
N ILE A 55 2.64 1.92 -12.61
CA ILE A 55 2.86 1.29 -11.31
C ILE A 55 4.35 1.04 -11.09
N ALA A 56 4.96 0.14 -11.85
CA ALA A 56 6.34 -0.29 -11.57
C ALA A 56 7.38 0.84 -11.77
N LYS A 57 7.25 1.65 -12.83
CA LYS A 57 8.16 2.77 -13.09
C LYS A 57 8.01 3.87 -12.03
N PRO A 58 6.80 4.35 -11.68
CA PRO A 58 6.61 5.26 -10.55
C PRO A 58 7.18 4.77 -9.22
N ILE A 59 6.98 3.49 -8.88
CA ILE A 59 7.58 2.88 -7.67
C ILE A 59 9.11 2.94 -7.75
N ARG A 60 9.71 2.43 -8.84
CA ARG A 60 11.17 2.34 -8.95
C ARG A 60 11.88 3.68 -9.06
N GLU A 61 11.23 4.66 -9.70
CA GLU A 61 11.79 6.00 -9.84
C GLU A 61 11.55 6.86 -8.60
N SER A 62 10.79 6.38 -7.63
CA SER A 62 10.61 7.11 -6.38
C SER A 62 11.83 6.93 -5.48
N ASP A 63 12.33 8.03 -4.94
CA ASP A 63 13.42 8.03 -3.96
C ASP A 63 12.86 7.92 -2.53
N THR A 64 11.53 8.01 -2.39
CA THR A 64 10.80 7.98 -1.12
C THR A 64 9.49 7.19 -1.23
N LEU A 65 9.14 6.51 -0.16
CA LEU A 65 7.86 5.85 0.10
C LEU A 65 7.30 6.50 1.36
N ALA A 66 6.30 7.35 1.21
CA ALA A 66 5.42 7.60 2.35
C ALA A 66 4.48 6.40 2.45
N VAL A 67 4.43 5.75 3.61
CA VAL A 67 3.23 4.99 3.94
C VAL A 67 2.20 6.04 4.33
N ALA A 68 1.53 6.64 3.34
CA ALA A 68 0.70 7.82 3.54
C ALA A 68 -0.42 7.57 4.55
N GLU A 69 -0.96 6.34 4.60
CA GLU A 69 -1.86 5.88 5.64
C GLU A 69 -1.62 4.39 5.89
N MET A 70 -1.54 3.98 7.16
CA MET A 70 -1.42 2.57 7.51
C MET A 70 -2.52 2.18 8.48
N ASN A 71 -3.73 1.96 7.98
CA ASN A 71 -4.88 1.54 8.78
C ASN A 71 -4.86 0.04 9.11
N LEU A 72 -3.79 -0.38 9.81
CA LEU A 72 -3.72 -1.67 10.50
C LEU A 72 -4.59 -1.58 11.75
N ASN A 73 -5.89 -1.77 11.59
CA ASN A 73 -6.90 -1.58 12.63
C ASN A 73 -6.89 -0.17 13.25
N SER A 74 -7.87 0.64 12.82
CA SER A 74 -8.40 1.87 13.47
C SER A 74 -7.67 3.21 13.27
N PHE A 75 -7.42 3.60 12.02
CA PHE A 75 -7.11 4.98 11.63
C PHE A 75 -8.41 5.70 11.25
N ARG A 76 -8.65 6.80 11.95
CA ARG A 76 -9.94 7.45 12.19
C ARG A 76 -10.49 8.23 11.01
N GLY A 77 -11.78 8.56 11.11
CA GLY A 77 -12.52 9.46 10.24
C GLY A 77 -12.19 10.95 10.41
N ASP A 78 -10.92 11.33 10.37
CA ASP A 78 -10.51 12.64 9.86
C ASP A 78 -9.17 12.48 9.15
N VAL A 79 -9.12 13.03 7.93
CA VAL A 79 -8.03 12.91 6.95
C VAL A 79 -6.85 13.75 7.41
N GLU A 80 -5.76 13.14 7.88
CA GLU A 80 -4.43 13.78 7.89
C GLU A 80 -3.31 12.80 7.53
N MET A 81 -2.42 13.28 6.67
CA MET A 81 -1.29 12.59 6.04
C MET A 81 -0.32 12.08 7.11
N ASN A 82 0.20 10.85 6.96
CA ASN A 82 1.45 10.51 7.66
C ASN A 82 2.55 11.48 7.19
N ASP A 83 3.01 12.34 8.09
CA ASP A 83 4.03 13.38 7.82
C ASP A 83 5.41 12.84 7.38
N PHE A 84 5.61 11.53 7.18
CA PHE A 84 6.97 10.97 7.13
C PHE A 84 7.22 9.94 5.99
N GLN A 85 8.23 10.28 5.19
CA GLN A 85 8.69 9.56 4.00
C GLN A 85 9.80 8.57 4.37
N THR A 86 9.56 7.27 4.15
CA THR A 86 10.59 6.23 4.20
C THR A 86 11.49 6.32 2.96
N ASN A 87 12.81 6.34 3.14
CA ASN A 87 13.74 6.46 2.02
C ASN A 87 13.86 5.15 1.21
N ALA A 88 14.07 5.25 -0.11
CA ALA A 88 14.28 4.12 -1.02
C ALA A 88 15.46 3.19 -0.65
N SER A 89 16.41 3.69 0.15
CA SER A 89 17.56 2.92 0.64
C SER A 89 17.26 1.98 1.82
N THR A 90 16.04 2.01 2.38
CA THR A 90 15.67 1.12 3.48
C THR A 90 15.30 -0.28 2.98
N GLU A 91 15.56 -1.31 3.80
CA GLU A 91 15.18 -2.69 3.47
C GLU A 91 13.67 -2.83 3.32
N LEU A 92 12.90 -2.09 4.13
CA LEU A 92 11.44 -2.08 4.06
C LEU A 92 10.93 -1.53 2.72
N TYR A 93 11.50 -0.42 2.24
CA TYR A 93 11.16 0.11 0.92
C TYR A 93 11.41 -0.94 -0.17
N GLN A 94 12.59 -1.55 -0.16
CA GLN A 94 13.00 -2.52 -1.18
C GLN A 94 12.11 -3.76 -1.17
N ALA A 95 11.73 -4.25 0.01
CA ALA A 95 10.81 -5.36 0.16
C ALA A 95 9.42 -5.04 -0.41
N LEU A 96 8.87 -3.85 -0.11
CA LEU A 96 7.58 -3.40 -0.63
C LEU A 96 7.63 -3.13 -2.15
N GLU A 97 8.70 -2.49 -2.64
CA GLU A 97 8.94 -2.29 -4.08
C GLU A 97 8.97 -3.62 -4.82
N GLU A 98 9.76 -4.59 -4.34
CA GLU A 98 9.90 -5.89 -5.00
C GLU A 98 8.57 -6.66 -4.98
N TYR A 99 7.86 -6.64 -3.85
CA TYR A 99 6.60 -7.33 -3.67
C TYR A 99 5.49 -6.77 -4.57
N LEU A 100 5.25 -5.46 -4.49
CA LEU A 100 4.19 -4.77 -5.23
C LEU A 100 4.52 -4.68 -6.72
N GLY A 101 5.80 -4.48 -7.04
CA GLY A 101 6.31 -4.47 -8.39
C GLY A 101 5.99 -5.75 -9.14
N LYS A 102 5.87 -6.91 -8.47
CA LYS A 102 5.53 -8.22 -9.05
C LYS A 102 4.03 -8.46 -9.24
N LYS A 103 3.14 -7.65 -8.65
CA LYS A 103 1.69 -7.86 -8.71
C LYS A 103 1.09 -7.47 -10.07
N ILE A 104 -0.06 -8.08 -10.39
CA ILE A 104 -0.85 -7.79 -11.58
C ILE A 104 -2.04 -6.95 -11.17
N TYR A 105 -2.17 -5.78 -11.80
CA TYR A 105 -3.24 -4.83 -11.58
C TYR A 105 -4.08 -4.74 -12.86
N LEU A 106 -5.38 -5.04 -12.76
CA LEU A 106 -6.34 -4.92 -13.85
C LEU A 106 -7.29 -3.74 -13.57
N PRO A 107 -7.27 -2.68 -14.40
CA PRO A 107 -8.20 -1.56 -14.24
C PRO A 107 -9.66 -2.02 -14.30
N CYS A 108 -10.47 -1.53 -13.36
CA CYS A 108 -11.91 -1.81 -13.37
C CYS A 108 -12.62 -0.91 -14.39
N ILE A 109 -13.58 -1.47 -15.12
CA ILE A 109 -14.47 -0.68 -15.99
C ILE A 109 -15.46 0.12 -15.13
N ASN A 110 -16.00 -0.50 -14.08
CA ASN A 110 -16.85 0.15 -13.10
C ASN A 110 -15.97 0.91 -12.08
N GLN A 111 -16.27 2.19 -11.88
CA GLN A 111 -15.60 3.09 -10.92
C GLN A 111 -16.58 3.69 -9.89
N ASP A 112 -17.73 3.05 -9.66
CA ASP A 112 -18.71 3.45 -8.65
C ASP A 112 -18.08 3.46 -7.24
N THR A 113 -18.77 3.82 -6.18
CA THR A 113 -18.20 3.56 -4.84
C THR A 113 -18.18 2.03 -4.58
N PHE A 114 -17.26 1.58 -3.74
CA PHE A 114 -17.28 0.22 -3.20
C PHE A 114 -17.15 0.30 -1.68
N ASP A 115 -17.70 -0.70 -1.00
CA ASP A 115 -17.44 -0.84 0.42
C ASP A 115 -15.96 -1.19 0.60
N ALA A 116 -15.19 -0.19 1.00
CA ALA A 116 -13.77 -0.31 1.22
C ALA A 116 -13.47 -0.98 2.58
N GLY A 117 -14.51 -1.22 3.41
CA GLY A 117 -14.32 -1.61 4.80
C GLY A 117 -13.70 -0.47 5.62
N GLY A 118 -13.31 -0.80 6.85
CA GLY A 118 -12.68 0.16 7.78
C GLY A 118 -11.18 -0.03 7.97
N GLN A 119 -10.55 -0.92 7.21
CA GLN A 119 -9.13 -1.28 7.33
C GLN A 119 -8.47 -1.22 5.96
N ASP A 120 -7.42 -0.41 5.86
CA ASP A 120 -6.66 -0.22 4.64
C ASP A 120 -5.17 0.06 4.88
N VAL A 121 -4.37 -0.07 3.81
CA VAL A 121 -2.98 0.36 3.78
C VAL A 121 -2.83 1.18 2.51
N ILE A 122 -2.45 2.45 2.68
CA ILE A 122 -2.17 3.40 1.61
C ILE A 122 -0.67 3.67 1.53
N LEU A 123 -0.11 3.28 0.39
CA LEU A 123 1.29 3.46 0.07
C LEU A 123 1.41 4.54 -1.00
N GLN A 124 2.15 5.60 -0.69
CA GLN A 124 2.48 6.70 -1.59
C GLN A 124 3.96 6.61 -1.93
N PHE A 125 4.26 6.35 -3.20
CA PHE A 125 5.61 6.42 -3.71
C PHE A 125 5.80 7.82 -4.30
N GLY A 126 6.67 8.61 -3.68
CA GLY A 126 7.00 9.98 -4.07
C GLY A 126 7.05 10.88 -2.84
N SER A 127 7.44 12.13 -3.02
CA SER A 127 7.31 13.14 -1.97
C SER A 127 5.86 13.64 -1.87
N ASP A 128 5.54 14.35 -0.79
CA ASP A 128 4.22 14.95 -0.57
C ASP A 128 3.86 15.96 -1.67
N ASP A 129 4.86 16.66 -2.21
CA ASP A 129 4.71 17.62 -3.30
C ASP A 129 4.62 16.96 -4.69
N GLU A 130 5.16 15.75 -4.87
CA GLU A 130 5.26 15.08 -6.17
C GLU A 130 5.05 13.56 -6.06
N ALA A 131 3.87 13.17 -5.59
CA ALA A 131 3.50 11.77 -5.52
C ALA A 131 3.46 11.12 -6.92
N LYS A 132 4.26 10.06 -7.10
CA LYS A 132 4.41 9.36 -8.38
C LYS A 132 3.34 8.27 -8.55
N VAL A 133 2.97 7.60 -7.47
CA VAL A 133 1.83 6.65 -7.45
C VAL A 133 1.26 6.49 -6.04
N TRP A 134 -0.06 6.37 -5.97
CA TRP A 134 -0.81 6.03 -4.76
C TRP A 134 -1.45 4.66 -4.89
N LEU A 135 -1.22 3.79 -3.90
CA LEU A 135 -1.79 2.45 -3.83
C LEU A 135 -2.55 2.27 -2.53
N ALA A 136 -3.86 2.03 -2.58
CA ALA A 136 -4.66 1.73 -1.39
C ALA A 136 -5.17 0.28 -1.44
N PHE A 137 -4.91 -0.48 -0.39
CA PHE A 137 -5.33 -1.88 -0.23
C PHE A 137 -6.26 -2.00 0.96
N TYR A 138 -7.30 -2.83 0.86
CA TYR A 138 -8.31 -2.93 1.91
C TYR A 138 -8.41 -4.37 2.41
N ALA A 139 -8.55 -4.55 3.72
CA ALA A 139 -8.52 -5.87 4.36
C ALA A 139 -9.62 -6.82 3.85
N ASP A 140 -10.80 -6.28 3.51
CA ASP A 140 -11.95 -7.07 3.09
C ASP A 140 -12.32 -6.90 1.60
N SER A 141 -11.49 -6.19 0.83
CA SER A 141 -11.72 -5.98 -0.59
C SER A 141 -10.87 -6.88 -1.48
N ARG A 142 -11.41 -7.24 -2.64
CA ARG A 142 -10.62 -7.82 -3.75
C ARG A 142 -10.06 -6.75 -4.68
N ILE A 143 -10.44 -5.49 -4.46
CA ILE A 143 -10.11 -4.32 -5.27
C ILE A 143 -9.15 -3.47 -4.46
N CYS A 144 -8.16 -2.88 -5.14
CA CYS A 144 -7.30 -1.83 -4.62
C CYS A 144 -7.58 -0.52 -5.38
N LEU A 145 -7.12 0.61 -4.85
CA LEU A 145 -7.03 1.85 -5.60
C LEU A 145 -5.62 2.05 -6.12
N VAL A 146 -5.52 2.50 -7.37
CA VAL A 146 -4.28 2.99 -8.00
C VAL A 146 -4.58 4.41 -8.46
N ASP A 147 -3.93 5.41 -7.83
CA ASP A 147 -4.21 6.83 -8.04
C ASP A 147 -5.71 7.17 -7.94
N GLY A 148 -6.35 6.65 -6.88
CA GLY A 148 -7.79 6.82 -6.63
C GLY A 148 -8.72 6.04 -7.57
N LYS A 149 -8.20 5.21 -8.49
CA LYS A 149 -9.01 4.41 -9.42
C LYS A 149 -9.01 2.93 -9.06
N LYS A 150 -10.19 2.30 -9.13
CA LYS A 150 -10.33 0.87 -8.85
C LYS A 150 -9.51 0.02 -9.80
N ALA A 151 -8.78 -0.93 -9.23
CA ALA A 151 -8.13 -2.02 -9.94
C ALA A 151 -8.33 -3.34 -9.20
N TYR A 152 -8.55 -4.43 -9.93
CA TYR A 152 -8.39 -5.77 -9.39
C TYR A 152 -6.91 -6.07 -9.26
N ILE A 153 -6.52 -6.69 -8.16
CA ILE A 153 -5.15 -7.15 -7.94
C ILE A 153 -5.13 -8.66 -7.74
N PHE A 154 -4.11 -9.34 -8.30
CA PHE A 154 -3.94 -10.78 -8.18
C PHE A 154 -2.88 -11.16 -7.14
N PRO A 155 -3.12 -12.19 -6.31
CA PRO A 155 -4.25 -13.14 -6.37
C PRO A 155 -5.61 -12.60 -5.86
N ASN A 156 -5.62 -11.70 -4.86
CA ASN A 156 -6.77 -10.87 -4.49
C ASN A 156 -6.29 -9.73 -3.54
N GLY A 157 -7.09 -8.67 -3.40
CA GLY A 157 -6.77 -7.51 -2.54
C GLY A 157 -6.47 -7.86 -1.09
N LYS A 158 -7.33 -8.64 -0.43
CA LYS A 158 -7.15 -9.11 0.95
C LYS A 158 -5.81 -9.81 1.21
N ALA A 159 -5.42 -10.75 0.35
CA ALA A 159 -4.14 -11.45 0.49
C ALA A 159 -2.95 -10.50 0.27
N VAL A 160 -3.11 -9.52 -0.62
CA VAL A 160 -2.07 -8.49 -0.80
C VAL A 160 -1.97 -7.60 0.44
N TYR A 161 -3.10 -7.18 1.01
CA TYR A 161 -3.13 -6.44 2.28
C TYR A 161 -2.38 -7.19 3.38
N GLN A 162 -2.75 -8.46 3.64
CA GLN A 162 -2.16 -9.28 4.70
C GLN A 162 -0.63 -9.42 4.58
N GLU A 163 -0.13 -9.63 3.35
CA GLU A 163 1.32 -9.73 3.16
C GLU A 163 2.03 -8.38 3.30
N ILE A 164 1.37 -7.27 2.96
CA ILE A 164 1.92 -5.93 3.24
C ILE A 164 2.06 -5.76 4.75
N GLU A 165 1.06 -6.17 5.54
CA GLU A 165 1.17 -6.16 7.01
C GLU A 165 2.34 -7.03 7.48
N GLU A 166 2.52 -8.23 6.90
CA GLU A 166 3.59 -9.16 7.26
C GLU A 166 4.98 -8.61 6.91
N ILE A 167 5.15 -7.99 5.74
CA ILE A 167 6.39 -7.33 5.34
C ILE A 167 6.70 -6.19 6.32
N LEU A 168 5.71 -5.38 6.65
CA LEU A 168 5.88 -4.28 7.61
C LEU A 168 6.20 -4.80 9.01
N ALA A 169 5.59 -5.90 9.46
CA ALA A 169 5.94 -6.50 10.75
C ALA A 169 7.34 -7.15 10.77
N SER A 170 7.75 -7.80 9.67
CA SER A 170 8.98 -8.62 9.63
C SER A 170 10.24 -7.83 9.28
N VAL A 171 10.13 -6.79 8.45
CA VAL A 171 11.27 -6.00 7.95
C VAL A 171 11.49 -4.73 8.77
N SER A 172 10.49 -4.28 9.53
CA SER A 172 10.68 -3.16 10.46
C SER A 172 11.67 -3.51 11.56
N THR A 173 12.35 -2.48 12.07
CA THR A 173 13.17 -2.57 13.28
C THR A 173 12.24 -2.61 14.50
N HIS A 174 12.48 -3.57 15.39
CA HIS A 174 11.75 -3.72 16.66
C HIS A 174 12.61 -3.14 17.77
N THR A 175 12.11 -2.09 18.40
CA THR A 175 12.76 -1.44 19.54
C THR A 175 11.91 -1.64 20.77
N ALA A 176 12.43 -2.41 21.74
CA ALA A 176 11.80 -2.56 23.04
C ALA A 176 12.18 -1.39 23.94
N VAL A 177 11.18 -0.69 24.48
CA VAL A 177 11.36 0.50 25.33
C VAL A 177 10.48 0.41 26.56
N THR A 178 10.96 0.93 27.68
CA THR A 178 10.21 1.03 28.94
C THR A 178 9.74 2.46 29.14
N VAL A 179 8.45 2.67 29.38
CA VAL A 179 7.86 4.00 29.56
C VAL A 179 8.45 4.70 30.79
N THR A 180 8.98 5.91 30.60
CA THR A 180 9.59 6.72 31.66
C THR A 180 8.76 7.96 32.02
N ALA A 181 8.01 8.51 31.07
CA ALA A 181 7.07 9.60 31.32
C ALA A 181 5.91 9.59 30.32
N ILE A 182 4.74 10.05 30.75
CA ILE A 182 3.52 10.16 29.94
C ILE A 182 2.97 11.57 30.11
N ASP A 183 2.59 12.20 29.01
CA ASP A 183 1.87 13.47 28.96
C ASP A 183 0.65 13.29 28.06
N GLU A 184 -0.50 13.03 28.71
CA GLU A 184 -1.78 12.80 28.03
C GLU A 184 -2.32 14.06 27.34
N GLU A 185 -2.02 15.26 27.86
CA GLU A 185 -2.55 16.52 27.31
C GLU A 185 -1.95 16.81 25.93
N ASN A 186 -0.68 16.45 25.74
CA ASN A 186 0.06 16.67 24.49
C ASN A 186 0.21 15.40 23.63
N ASP A 187 -0.47 14.31 23.98
CA ASP A 187 -0.36 12.99 23.34
C ASP A 187 1.10 12.56 23.13
N PHE A 188 1.86 12.59 24.23
CA PHE A 188 3.31 12.45 24.25
C PHE A 188 3.75 11.42 25.29
N LEU A 189 4.79 10.65 24.95
CA LEU A 189 5.43 9.76 25.92
C LEU A 189 6.92 9.62 25.67
N MET A 190 7.63 9.46 26.78
CA MET A 190 9.04 9.17 26.84
C MET A 190 9.22 7.72 27.23
N ALA A 191 10.14 7.03 26.58
CA ALA A 191 10.49 5.67 26.94
C ALA A 191 11.98 5.42 26.73
N GLU A 192 12.55 4.50 27.49
CA GLU A 192 13.99 4.24 27.52
C GLU A 192 14.27 2.79 27.11
N GLU A 193 15.25 2.59 26.25
CA GLU A 193 15.80 1.25 25.98
C GLU A 193 16.65 0.75 27.17
N GLU A 194 16.84 -0.57 27.28
CA GLU A 194 17.71 -1.18 28.31
C GLU A 194 19.15 -0.62 28.29
N ASN A 195 19.62 -0.14 27.14
CA ASN A 195 20.95 0.46 26.98
C ASN A 195 21.05 1.93 27.45
N GLY A 196 19.95 2.52 27.95
CA GLY A 196 19.88 3.88 28.46
C GLY A 196 19.55 4.95 27.42
N LYS A 197 19.18 4.56 26.19
CA LYS A 197 18.73 5.51 25.16
C LYS A 197 17.29 5.92 25.44
N LEU A 198 17.10 7.21 25.68
CA LEU A 198 15.80 7.81 25.91
C LEU A 198 15.16 8.25 24.59
N TYR A 199 13.93 7.83 24.33
CA TYR A 199 13.15 8.15 23.15
C TYR A 199 11.98 9.06 23.48
N ALA A 200 11.67 9.96 22.56
CA ALA A 200 10.52 10.86 22.61
C ALA A 200 9.54 10.52 21.49
N PHE A 201 8.30 10.21 21.86
CA PHE A 201 7.24 9.82 20.94
C PHE A 201 6.07 10.79 21.04
N HIS A 202 5.64 11.33 19.90
CA HIS A 202 4.51 12.25 19.78
C HIS A 202 3.36 11.57 19.02
N LYS A 203 2.13 12.04 19.28
CA LYS A 203 0.89 11.51 18.68
C LYS A 203 0.74 10.00 18.88
N ILE A 204 0.97 9.52 20.10
CA ILE A 204 1.03 8.07 20.39
C ILE A 204 -0.33 7.41 20.29
N SER A 205 -1.40 8.09 20.69
CA SER A 205 -2.76 7.54 20.75
C SER A 205 -3.26 7.00 19.41
N GLU A 206 -2.68 7.48 18.31
CA GLU A 206 -2.97 7.04 16.94
C GLU A 206 -2.23 5.74 16.57
N LYS A 207 -1.06 5.49 17.19
CA LYS A 207 -0.14 4.39 16.85
C LYS A 207 -0.16 3.26 17.88
N LEU A 208 -0.70 3.52 19.06
CA LEU A 208 -0.69 2.60 20.20
C LEU A 208 -1.77 1.53 20.07
N GLN A 209 -1.32 0.28 20.15
CA GLN A 209 -2.17 -0.90 20.08
C GLN A 209 -1.80 -1.93 21.13
N THR A 210 -2.70 -2.85 21.38
CA THR A 210 -2.35 -4.13 22.02
C THR A 210 -1.62 -5.03 21.03
N LYS A 211 -0.90 -6.04 21.53
CA LYS A 211 -0.30 -7.09 20.70
C LYS A 211 -1.29 -7.76 19.74
N ASN A 212 -2.56 -7.85 20.14
CA ASN A 212 -3.66 -8.39 19.36
C ASN A 212 -4.24 -7.41 18.30
N GLY A 213 -3.64 -6.22 18.15
CA GLY A 213 -4.01 -5.24 17.14
C GLY A 213 -5.31 -4.48 17.46
N LYS A 214 -5.73 -4.43 18.72
CA LYS A 214 -6.80 -3.51 19.17
C LYS A 214 -6.19 -2.19 19.58
N GLN A 215 -6.83 -1.07 19.24
CA GLN A 215 -6.43 0.26 19.72
C GLN A 215 -6.39 0.27 21.26
N ALA A 216 -5.26 0.71 21.80
CA ALA A 216 -5.08 0.94 23.23
C ALA A 216 -5.08 2.45 23.47
N LYS A 217 -5.53 2.90 24.65
CA LYS A 217 -5.52 4.31 25.00
C LYS A 217 -4.23 4.64 25.72
N LEU A 218 -3.76 5.88 25.55
CA LEU A 218 -2.63 6.39 26.32
C LEU A 218 -2.91 6.37 27.83
N GLU A 219 -4.18 6.59 28.23
CA GLU A 219 -4.69 6.47 29.61
C GLU A 219 -4.46 5.08 30.24
N ASP A 220 -4.31 4.04 29.41
CA ASP A 220 -4.12 2.66 29.87
C ASP A 220 -2.63 2.35 30.16
N LEU A 221 -1.72 3.26 29.80
CA LEU A 221 -0.28 3.12 30.03
C LEU A 221 0.16 3.71 31.37
N ALA A 222 1.17 3.10 31.96
CA ALA A 222 1.85 3.57 33.16
C ALA A 222 3.37 3.64 32.96
N VAL A 223 4.02 4.46 33.79
CA VAL A 223 5.48 4.47 33.89
C VAL A 223 5.95 3.09 34.36
N GLY A 224 6.90 2.51 33.62
CA GLY A 224 7.40 1.15 33.81
C GLY A 224 6.81 0.12 32.84
N ASP A 225 5.81 0.47 32.04
CA ASP A 225 5.27 -0.44 31.03
C ASP A 225 6.27 -0.68 29.89
N GLU A 226 6.29 -1.91 29.37
CA GLU A 226 7.09 -2.28 28.21
C GLU A 226 6.29 -2.12 26.91
N LEU A 227 6.90 -1.43 25.96
CA LEU A 227 6.37 -1.21 24.63
C LEU A 227 7.36 -1.74 23.60
N THR A 228 6.82 -2.33 22.54
CA THR A 228 7.58 -2.62 21.33
C THR A 228 7.20 -1.64 20.23
N VAL A 229 8.20 -0.93 19.72
CA VAL A 229 8.08 0.07 18.65
C VAL A 229 8.59 -0.52 17.35
N LEU A 230 7.74 -0.55 16.33
CA LEU A 230 8.09 -0.93 14.97
C LEU A 230 8.40 0.32 14.18
N SER A 231 9.60 0.37 13.61
CA SER A 231 10.10 1.53 12.89
C SER A 231 11.00 1.18 11.71
N ASP A 232 11.45 2.19 10.98
CA ASP A 232 12.50 2.05 9.95
C ASP A 232 13.92 2.06 10.53
N GLY A 233 14.08 2.23 11.85
CA GLY A 233 15.35 2.27 12.55
C GLY A 233 16.17 3.54 12.35
N ARG A 234 15.65 4.55 11.64
CA ARG A 234 16.32 5.85 11.46
C ARG A 234 16.00 6.79 12.60
N VAL A 235 16.97 7.60 12.96
CA VAL A 235 16.90 8.53 14.09
C VAL A 235 17.09 9.96 13.57
N LEU A 236 16.12 10.83 13.82
CA LEU A 236 16.13 12.25 13.49
C LEU A 236 16.97 13.09 14.47
N LEU A 237 16.85 12.81 15.76
CA LEU A 237 17.55 13.51 16.84
C LEU A 237 18.17 12.50 17.80
N SER A 238 19.29 12.86 18.42
CA SER A 238 20.10 11.93 19.21
C SER A 238 19.86 11.99 20.72
N ASP A 239 19.23 13.03 21.27
CA ASP A 239 18.90 13.09 22.70
C ASP A 239 17.85 14.20 23.01
N PRO A 240 16.60 13.86 23.39
CA PRO A 240 16.07 12.50 23.35
C PRO A 240 16.01 12.00 21.90
N TYR A 241 16.21 10.69 21.75
CA TYR A 241 16.15 10.02 20.46
C TYR A 241 14.75 10.17 19.87
N GLN A 242 14.68 10.59 18.62
CA GLN A 242 13.42 10.61 17.86
C GLN A 242 13.58 9.71 16.65
N ILE A 243 12.77 8.65 16.60
CA ILE A 243 12.74 7.76 15.45
C ILE A 243 12.01 8.47 14.31
N GLU A 244 12.58 8.41 13.11
CA GLU A 244 12.06 9.08 11.91
C GLU A 244 10.70 8.51 11.50
N ASN A 245 10.60 7.18 11.36
CA ASN A 245 9.36 6.54 10.94
C ASN A 245 8.93 5.46 11.93
N VAL A 246 7.86 5.71 12.68
CA VAL A 246 7.21 4.72 13.57
C VAL A 246 5.91 4.24 12.94
N TYR A 247 5.82 2.95 12.67
CA TYR A 247 4.66 2.31 12.03
C TYR A 247 3.64 1.83 13.05
N LYS A 248 4.11 1.27 14.17
CA LYS A 248 3.26 0.69 15.20
C LYS A 248 3.96 0.74 16.55
N ILE A 249 3.19 1.01 17.59
CA ILE A 249 3.63 0.84 18.98
C ILE A 249 2.66 -0.15 19.60
N TYR A 250 3.15 -1.21 20.22
CA TYR A 250 2.28 -2.09 20.96
C TYR A 250 2.76 -2.40 22.36
N THR A 251 1.78 -2.55 23.25
CA THR A 251 2.01 -3.00 24.63
C THR A 251 2.29 -4.50 24.62
N ASP A 252 3.23 -4.93 25.47
CA ASP A 252 3.50 -6.36 25.68
C ASP A 252 2.48 -7.04 26.62
N GLY A 253 1.53 -6.26 27.17
CA GLY A 253 0.36 -6.76 27.89
C GLY A 253 -0.68 -7.42 26.97
N GLU A 254 -1.39 -8.44 27.48
CA GLU A 254 -2.41 -9.24 26.77
C GLU A 254 -3.63 -8.44 26.28
#